data_AF-A0A9N9BRZ1-F1
#
_entry.id   AF-A0A9N9BRZ1-F1
#
_cell.length_a   1.000
_cell.length_b   1.000
_cell.length_c   1.000
_cell.angle_alpha   90.00
_cell.angle_beta   90.00
_cell.angle_gamma   90.00
#
_symmetry.space_group_name_H-M   'P 1'
#
loop_
_entity.id
_entity.type
_entity.pdbx_description
1 polymer ?
#
loop_
_entity_poly.entity_id
_entity_poly.type
_entity_poly.pdbx_seq_one_letter_code
_entity_poly.pdbx_strand_id
1 'polypeptide(L)'
;MTDTKKDSRSAYTNEFEIKLPYLTQLLDVCQEIKEETRIRMKEAMGSEKLSFDDQKARTFHNKFRTAICKLRALNREACIERHTDKTAIQEAKQAMDKIHLQLQSHRHEQSHLRKRIRECRNFMTLYEDLEVVQEGDLPEKVVENIKLKASDEAGLRHQKMLSRLNFEKQERLRLEEERNNKLKRKQELIEKLEAKKTRMQQADKEIKRRFRDIKSLKKLTEAQ
;
A
#
# COMPACT_ATOMS: atom_id res chain seq x y z
N MET A 1 31.39 12.22 6.93
CA MET A 1 30.54 12.82 7.98
C MET A 1 30.00 11.67 8.80
N THR A 2 30.73 11.36 9.87
CA THR A 2 30.50 10.26 10.80
C THR A 2 29.63 10.80 11.93
N ASP A 3 28.31 10.66 11.80
CA ASP A 3 27.42 11.01 12.91
C ASP A 3 27.31 9.86 13.90
N THR A 4 27.94 10.11 15.02
CA THR A 4 27.85 9.43 16.30
C THR A 4 26.39 9.14 16.67
N LYS A 5 25.96 7.88 16.51
CA LYS A 5 24.83 7.32 17.28
C LYS A 5 25.28 7.22 18.74
N LYS A 6 25.20 8.35 19.44
CA LYS A 6 25.39 8.45 20.88
C LYS A 6 24.29 7.64 21.57
N ASP A 7 24.72 6.71 22.41
CA ASP A 7 23.94 5.80 23.22
C ASP A 7 22.73 6.47 23.90
N SER A 8 21.54 6.33 23.31
CA SER A 8 20.27 6.56 23.99
C SER A 8 19.75 5.32 24.73
N ARG A 9 20.50 4.20 24.65
CA ARG A 9 20.16 2.93 25.31
C ARG A 9 20.70 2.80 26.74
N SER A 10 21.64 3.65 27.13
CA SER A 10 22.28 3.60 28.47
C SER A 10 21.47 4.29 29.59
N ALA A 11 20.35 4.95 29.27
CA ALA A 11 19.56 5.69 30.25
C ALA A 11 18.52 4.84 31.01
N TYR A 12 18.32 3.58 30.62
CA TYR A 12 17.22 2.74 31.16
C TYR A 12 17.64 1.73 32.22
N THR A 13 18.91 1.70 32.64
CA THR A 13 19.43 0.62 33.50
C THR A 13 19.81 1.03 34.91
N ASN A 14 19.47 2.25 35.38
CA ASN A 14 20.10 2.77 36.61
C ASN A 14 19.18 3.37 37.70
N GLU A 15 17.87 3.07 37.72
CA GLU A 15 17.01 3.59 38.82
C GLU A 15 16.08 2.54 39.48
N PHE A 16 16.12 1.27 39.09
CA PHE A 16 15.37 0.23 39.80
C PHE A 16 16.21 -0.44 40.88
N GLU A 17 16.81 0.35 41.77
CA GLU A 17 17.24 -0.16 43.07
C GLU A 17 15.98 -0.29 43.95
N ILE A 18 15.12 -1.26 43.62
CA ILE A 18 13.89 -1.51 44.38
C ILE A 18 14.28 -2.14 45.72
N LYS A 19 14.63 -1.30 46.68
CA LYS A 19 14.54 -1.65 48.08
C LYS A 19 13.06 -1.71 48.41
N LEU A 20 12.43 -2.84 48.12
CA LEU A 20 11.03 -3.11 48.47
C LEU A 20 10.91 -2.91 49.99
N PRO A 21 10.31 -1.80 50.45
CA PRO A 21 10.41 -1.39 51.85
C PRO A 21 9.75 -2.41 52.78
N TYR A 22 8.76 -3.15 52.29
CA TYR A 22 8.13 -4.26 53.00
C TYR A 22 9.08 -5.46 53.20
N LEU A 23 10.05 -5.71 52.32
CA LEU A 23 11.04 -6.80 52.49
C LEU A 23 12.03 -6.46 53.59
N THR A 24 12.43 -5.20 53.70
CA THR A 24 13.27 -4.70 54.80
C THR A 24 12.52 -4.82 56.12
N GLN A 25 11.26 -4.36 56.17
CA GLN A 25 10.43 -4.47 57.37
C GLN A 25 10.15 -5.93 57.77
N LEU A 26 9.94 -6.82 56.80
CA LEU A 26 9.77 -8.26 57.06
C LEU A 26 11.06 -8.85 57.66
N LEU A 27 12.22 -8.49 57.12
CA LEU A 27 13.51 -8.93 57.61
C LEU A 27 13.73 -8.49 59.07
N ASP A 28 13.40 -7.23 59.38
CA ASP A 28 13.52 -6.66 60.73
C ASP A 28 12.62 -7.43 61.72
N VAL A 29 11.35 -7.68 61.38
CA VAL A 29 10.44 -8.46 62.24
C VAL A 29 10.90 -9.92 62.40
N CYS A 30 11.48 -10.52 61.35
CA CYS A 30 12.07 -11.86 61.45
C CYS A 30 13.32 -11.88 62.34
N GLN A 31 14.12 -10.81 62.35
CA GLN A 31 15.26 -10.67 63.25
C GLN A 31 14.80 -10.47 64.70
N GLU A 32 13.79 -9.64 64.95
CA GLU A 32 13.15 -9.48 66.27
C GLU A 32 12.68 -10.82 66.84
N ILE A 33 12.00 -11.64 66.02
CA ILE A 33 11.53 -12.97 66.44
C ILE A 33 12.69 -13.90 66.77
N LYS A 34 13.77 -13.89 65.95
CA LYS A 34 14.96 -14.71 66.17
C LYS A 34 15.67 -14.35 67.48
N GLU A 35 15.82 -13.06 67.77
CA GLU A 35 16.48 -12.64 69.00
C GLU A 35 15.63 -12.93 70.24
N GLU A 36 14.32 -12.67 70.20
CA GLU A 36 13.41 -12.98 71.32
C GLU A 36 13.34 -14.50 71.59
N THR A 37 13.31 -15.34 70.55
CA THR A 37 13.35 -16.82 70.72
C THR A 37 14.70 -17.30 71.26
N ARG A 38 15.81 -16.70 70.81
CA ARG A 38 17.16 -17.01 71.30
C ARG A 38 17.33 -16.66 72.77
N ILE A 39 16.80 -15.51 73.21
CA ILE A 39 16.80 -15.11 74.63
C ILE A 39 16.01 -16.12 75.47
N ARG A 40 14.78 -16.46 75.05
CA ARG A 40 13.94 -17.40 75.81
C ARG A 40 14.54 -18.81 75.89
N MET A 41 15.22 -19.24 74.83
CA MET A 41 15.91 -20.55 74.79
C MET A 41 17.12 -20.59 75.72
N LYS A 42 17.88 -19.49 75.84
CA LYS A 42 18.97 -19.37 76.83
C LYS A 42 18.45 -19.39 78.27
N GLU A 43 17.34 -18.71 78.54
CA GLU A 43 16.71 -18.71 79.87
C GLU A 43 16.17 -20.09 80.26
N ALA A 44 15.62 -20.85 79.31
CA ALA A 44 15.13 -22.22 79.56
C ALA A 44 16.26 -23.23 79.84
N MET A 45 17.46 -23.02 79.29
CA MET A 45 18.64 -23.84 79.55
C MET A 45 19.29 -23.56 80.92
N GLY A 46 18.98 -22.41 81.54
CA GLY A 46 19.57 -21.98 82.82
C GLY A 46 18.71 -22.23 84.05
N SER A 47 17.44 -22.64 83.91
CA SER A 47 16.54 -22.86 85.05
C SER A 47 16.04 -24.30 85.14
N GLU A 48 16.39 -25.01 86.21
CA GLU A 48 15.96 -26.39 86.49
C GLU A 48 14.56 -26.51 87.12
N LYS A 49 13.87 -25.38 87.38
CA LYS A 49 12.50 -25.37 87.94
C LYS A 49 11.56 -24.50 87.11
N LEU A 50 10.59 -25.14 86.46
CA LEU A 50 9.51 -24.49 85.73
C LEU A 50 8.44 -24.02 86.72
N SER A 51 8.53 -22.77 87.18
CA SER A 51 7.41 -22.13 87.89
C SER A 51 6.29 -21.83 86.88
N PHE A 52 5.07 -22.28 87.17
CA PHE A 52 3.90 -22.20 86.28
C PHE A 52 3.36 -20.77 86.09
N ASP A 53 3.79 -19.79 86.91
CA ASP A 53 3.34 -18.39 86.83
C ASP A 53 4.49 -17.44 86.44
N ASP A 54 5.29 -17.85 85.46
CA ASP A 54 6.42 -17.08 84.96
C ASP A 54 5.91 -15.89 84.13
N GLN A 55 5.76 -14.73 84.76
CA GLN A 55 5.38 -13.47 84.11
C GLN A 55 6.23 -13.20 82.83
N LYS A 56 7.47 -13.69 82.81
CA LYS A 56 8.37 -13.65 81.64
C LYS A 56 7.84 -14.49 80.47
N ALA A 57 7.33 -15.70 80.72
CA ALA A 57 6.71 -16.53 79.69
C ALA A 57 5.49 -15.85 79.06
N ARG A 58 4.62 -15.21 79.86
CA ARG A 58 3.47 -14.45 79.35
C ARG A 58 3.90 -13.26 78.50
N THR A 59 4.94 -12.52 78.91
CA THR A 59 5.47 -11.40 78.11
C THR A 59 6.07 -11.86 76.78
N PHE A 60 6.81 -12.99 76.77
CA PHE A 60 7.33 -13.59 75.54
C PHE A 60 6.22 -14.02 74.59
N HIS A 61 5.20 -14.74 75.10
CA HIS A 61 4.05 -15.15 74.29
C HIS A 61 3.31 -13.95 73.69
N ASN A 62 3.11 -12.87 74.45
CA ASN A 62 2.47 -11.65 73.94
C ASN A 62 3.32 -10.95 72.87
N LYS A 63 4.64 -10.83 73.08
CA LYS A 63 5.56 -10.28 72.08
C LYS A 63 5.60 -11.11 70.79
N PHE A 64 5.72 -12.43 70.92
CA PHE A 64 5.75 -13.36 69.79
C PHE A 64 4.43 -13.34 69.01
N ARG A 65 3.29 -13.32 69.70
CA ARG A 65 1.97 -13.18 69.07
C ARG A 65 1.85 -11.85 68.31
N THR A 66 2.36 -10.77 68.88
CA THR A 66 2.38 -9.45 68.24
C THR A 66 3.25 -9.45 66.98
N ALA A 67 4.45 -10.05 67.04
CA ALA A 67 5.34 -10.17 65.89
C ALA A 67 4.72 -11.01 64.75
N ILE A 68 4.03 -12.11 65.06
CA ILE A 68 3.27 -12.89 64.06
C ILE A 68 2.14 -12.06 63.44
N CYS A 69 1.41 -11.26 64.25
CA CYS A 69 0.38 -10.36 63.73
C CYS A 69 0.98 -9.32 62.77
N LYS A 70 2.15 -8.74 63.09
CA LYS A 70 2.88 -7.84 62.19
C LYS A 70 3.27 -8.54 60.88
N LEU A 71 3.82 -9.75 60.93
CA LEU A 71 4.17 -10.52 59.71
C LEU A 71 2.96 -10.80 58.82
N ARG A 72 1.81 -11.15 59.41
CA ARG A 72 0.57 -11.37 58.65
C ARG A 72 0.07 -10.08 58.00
N ALA A 73 0.18 -8.95 58.69
CA ALA A 73 -0.17 -7.65 58.13
C ALA A 73 0.73 -7.27 56.95
N LEU A 74 2.05 -7.41 57.10
CA LEU A 74 3.03 -7.15 56.04
C LEU A 74 2.83 -8.07 54.82
N ASN A 75 2.52 -9.35 55.03
CA ASN A 75 2.22 -10.27 53.93
C ASN A 75 0.94 -9.86 53.17
N ARG A 76 -0.09 -9.43 53.90
CA ARG A 76 -1.31 -8.92 53.28
C ARG A 76 -1.05 -7.66 52.47
N GLU A 77 -0.26 -6.74 53.00
CA GLU A 77 0.15 -5.51 52.32
C GLU A 77 0.93 -5.81 51.04
N ALA A 78 1.96 -6.67 51.10
CA ALA A 78 2.73 -7.10 49.94
C ALA A 78 1.86 -7.81 48.88
N CYS A 79 0.87 -8.60 49.31
CA CYS A 79 -0.08 -9.21 48.38
C CYS A 79 -0.93 -8.16 47.66
N ILE A 80 -1.41 -7.14 48.38
CA ILE A 80 -2.20 -6.04 47.80
C ILE A 80 -1.37 -5.25 46.80
N GLU A 81 -0.17 -4.83 47.19
CA GLU A 81 0.76 -4.08 46.32
C GLU A 81 1.11 -4.86 45.05
N ARG A 82 1.41 -6.16 45.18
CA ARG A 82 1.64 -7.02 44.01
C ARG A 82 0.42 -7.08 43.09
N HIS A 83 -0.79 -7.11 43.65
CA HIS A 83 -2.02 -7.10 42.85
C HIS A 83 -2.25 -5.76 42.16
N THR A 84 -1.98 -4.63 42.83
CA THR A 84 -2.08 -3.30 42.23
C THR A 84 -1.06 -3.13 41.10
N ASP A 85 0.19 -3.54 41.32
CA ASP A 85 1.25 -3.47 40.29
C ASP A 85 0.92 -4.34 39.09
N LYS A 86 0.44 -5.57 39.33
CA LYS A 86 0.00 -6.45 38.24
C LYS A 86 -1.12 -5.81 37.43
N THR A 87 -2.03 -5.10 38.08
CA THR A 87 -3.15 -4.42 37.42
C THR A 87 -2.64 -3.22 36.61
N ALA A 88 -1.77 -2.39 37.19
CA ALA A 88 -1.15 -1.25 36.52
C ALA A 88 -0.32 -1.67 35.29
N ILE A 89 0.46 -2.75 35.41
CA ILE A 89 1.23 -3.32 34.29
C ILE A 89 0.28 -3.83 33.19
N GLN A 90 -0.81 -4.49 33.57
CA GLN A 90 -1.79 -5.01 32.62
C GLN A 90 -2.52 -3.88 31.88
N GLU A 91 -2.90 -2.81 32.58
CA GLU A 91 -3.50 -1.61 31.99
C GLU A 91 -2.54 -0.91 31.02
N ALA A 92 -1.27 -0.71 31.42
CA ALA A 92 -0.24 -0.14 30.56
C ALA A 92 -0.01 -1.00 29.30
N LYS A 93 0.00 -2.33 29.46
CA LYS A 93 0.10 -3.26 28.32
C LYS A 93 -1.10 -3.15 27.39
N GLN A 94 -2.33 -3.10 27.92
CA GLN A 94 -3.54 -2.93 27.11
C GLN A 94 -3.55 -1.59 26.37
N ALA A 95 -3.09 -0.52 27.00
CA ALA A 95 -2.94 0.79 26.36
C ALA A 95 -1.92 0.74 25.21
N MET A 96 -0.77 0.08 25.42
CA MET A 96 0.23 -0.15 24.38
C MET A 96 -0.35 -0.96 23.21
N ASP A 97 -1.07 -2.05 23.49
CA ASP A 97 -1.67 -2.91 22.47
C ASP A 97 -2.70 -2.14 21.63
N LYS A 98 -3.50 -1.28 22.26
CA LYS A 98 -4.45 -0.39 21.56
C LYS A 98 -3.73 0.54 20.57
N ILE A 99 -2.65 1.18 21.01
CA ILE A 99 -1.85 2.07 20.15
C ILE A 99 -1.20 1.26 19.02
N HIS A 100 -0.72 0.05 19.30
CA HIS A 100 -0.14 -0.82 18.28
C HIS A 100 -1.15 -1.20 17.19
N LEU A 101 -2.40 -1.49 17.56
CA LEU A 101 -3.48 -1.74 16.60
C LEU A 101 -3.77 -0.51 15.73
N GLN A 102 -3.81 0.70 16.33
CA GLN A 102 -3.99 1.94 15.57
C GLN A 102 -2.82 2.18 14.59
N LEU A 103 -1.58 1.94 15.03
CA LEU A 103 -0.41 2.03 14.16
C LEU A 103 -0.48 1.05 12.99
N GLN A 104 -0.94 -0.18 13.23
CA GLN A 104 -1.12 -1.19 12.19
C GLN A 104 -2.18 -0.75 11.17
N SER A 105 -3.30 -0.18 11.62
CA SER A 105 -4.34 0.39 10.76
C SER A 105 -3.77 1.47 9.83
N HIS A 106 -3.03 2.43 10.39
CA HIS A 106 -2.41 3.50 9.60
C HIS A 106 -1.35 2.99 8.63
N ARG A 107 -0.55 1.99 9.02
CA ARG A 107 0.42 1.36 8.11
C ARG A 107 -0.26 0.66 6.94
N HIS A 108 -1.36 -0.03 7.20
CA HIS A 108 -2.16 -0.64 6.15
C HIS A 108 -2.71 0.43 5.19
N GLU A 109 -3.32 1.50 5.72
CA GLU A 109 -3.82 2.61 4.93
C GLU A 109 -2.72 3.25 4.08
N GLN A 110 -1.55 3.54 4.67
CA GLN A 110 -0.41 4.08 3.93
C GLN A 110 0.03 3.15 2.79
N SER A 111 0.11 1.84 3.04
CA SER A 111 0.49 0.85 2.02
C SER A 111 -0.55 0.80 0.90
N HIS A 112 -1.83 0.80 1.25
CA HIS A 112 -2.94 0.82 0.30
C HIS A 112 -2.90 2.07 -0.58
N LEU A 113 -2.76 3.26 0.02
CA LEU A 113 -2.65 4.51 -0.72
C LEU A 113 -1.41 4.53 -1.62
N ARG A 114 -0.25 4.06 -1.14
CA ARG A 114 0.96 3.93 -1.97
C ARG A 114 0.75 3.00 -3.15
N LYS A 115 0.03 1.88 -2.96
CA LYS A 115 -0.30 0.95 -4.05
C LYS A 115 -1.19 1.64 -5.08
N ARG A 116 -2.26 2.31 -4.65
CA ARG A 116 -3.14 3.08 -5.55
C ARG A 116 -2.40 4.18 -6.29
N ILE A 117 -1.50 4.92 -5.63
CA ILE A 117 -0.67 5.94 -6.30
C ILE A 117 0.21 5.31 -7.38
N ARG A 118 0.82 4.13 -7.12
CA ARG A 118 1.58 3.42 -8.15
C ARG A 118 0.71 2.98 -9.32
N GLU A 119 -0.48 2.45 -9.06
CA GLU A 119 -1.45 2.09 -10.10
C GLU A 119 -1.84 3.30 -10.94
N CYS A 120 -2.13 4.45 -10.31
CA CYS A 120 -2.43 5.69 -11.02
C CYS A 120 -1.24 6.24 -11.82
N ARG A 121 0.00 6.08 -11.32
CA ARG A 121 1.21 6.52 -12.03
C ARG A 121 1.56 5.62 -13.21
N ASN A 122 1.27 4.33 -13.09
CA ASN A 122 1.49 3.34 -14.15
C ASN A 122 0.31 3.27 -15.13
N PHE A 123 -0.64 4.20 -15.03
CA PHE A 123 -1.74 4.29 -15.98
C PHE A 123 -1.19 4.74 -17.33
N MET A 124 -0.93 3.77 -18.20
CA MET A 124 -0.54 4.01 -19.59
C MET A 124 -1.75 4.56 -20.34
N THR A 125 -1.61 5.76 -20.89
CA THR A 125 -2.65 6.33 -21.74
C THR A 125 -2.47 5.83 -23.18
N LEU A 126 -3.59 5.58 -23.88
CA LEU A 126 -3.57 5.04 -25.25
C LEU A 126 -2.77 5.89 -26.26
N TYR A 127 -2.53 7.17 -25.96
CA TYR A 127 -1.79 8.07 -26.84
C TYR A 127 -0.27 7.98 -26.67
N GLU A 128 0.24 7.35 -25.61
CA GLU A 128 1.68 7.17 -25.41
C GLU A 128 2.29 6.19 -26.42
N ASP A 129 1.50 5.23 -26.91
CA ASP A 129 1.90 4.28 -27.94
C ASP A 129 1.63 4.78 -29.38
N LEU A 130 0.99 5.95 -29.53
CA LEU A 130 0.63 6.51 -30.84
C LEU A 130 1.79 7.32 -31.41
N GLU A 131 2.23 6.98 -32.61
CA GLU A 131 3.10 7.85 -33.41
C GLU A 131 2.30 9.09 -33.85
N VAL A 132 2.58 10.22 -33.22
CA VAL A 132 1.96 11.53 -33.51
C VAL A 132 3.00 12.45 -34.15
N VAL A 133 2.54 13.30 -35.07
CA VAL A 133 3.34 14.34 -35.73
C VAL A 133 4.12 15.20 -34.73
N GLN A 134 5.40 15.45 -35.03
CA GLN A 134 6.28 16.23 -34.17
C GLN A 134 5.86 17.70 -34.12
N GLU A 135 6.27 18.37 -33.04
CA GLU A 135 5.90 19.77 -32.77
C GLU A 135 6.27 20.75 -33.89
N GLY A 136 7.38 20.50 -34.59
CA GLY A 136 7.89 21.37 -35.64
C GLY A 136 7.06 21.34 -36.92
N ASP A 137 6.27 20.29 -37.12
CA ASP A 137 5.52 20.07 -38.36
C ASP A 137 4.05 20.51 -38.24
N LEU A 138 3.65 21.06 -37.09
CA LEU A 138 2.29 21.58 -36.91
C LEU A 138 2.11 22.93 -37.61
N PRO A 139 0.96 23.16 -38.26
CA PRO A 139 0.66 24.45 -38.85
C PRO A 139 0.67 25.56 -37.79
N GLU A 140 1.20 26.74 -38.15
CA GLU A 140 1.30 27.92 -37.27
C GLU A 140 -0.04 28.29 -36.61
N LYS A 141 -1.14 28.16 -37.36
CA LYS A 141 -2.51 28.40 -36.88
C LYS A 141 -2.93 27.49 -35.72
N VAL A 142 -2.40 26.27 -35.66
CA VAL A 142 -2.66 25.32 -34.56
C VAL A 142 -1.82 25.71 -33.35
N VAL A 143 -0.58 26.15 -33.57
CA VAL A 143 0.35 26.62 -32.52
C VAL A 143 -0.16 27.88 -31.83
N GLU A 144 -0.70 28.84 -32.57
CA GLU A 144 -1.29 30.06 -32.01
C GLU A 144 -2.52 29.78 -31.13
N ASN A 145 -3.39 28.86 -31.55
CA ASN A 145 -4.57 28.45 -30.79
C ASN A 145 -4.24 27.78 -29.44
N ILE A 146 -3.03 27.20 -29.30
CA ILE A 146 -2.56 26.59 -28.05
C ILE A 146 -2.14 27.67 -27.05
N LYS A 147 -1.46 28.72 -27.49
CA LYS A 147 -0.94 29.79 -26.62
C LYS A 147 -2.07 30.63 -25.99
N LEU A 148 -3.20 30.75 -26.68
CA LEU A 148 -4.34 31.56 -26.24
C LEU A 148 -5.18 30.93 -25.12
N LYS A 149 -5.06 29.62 -24.87
CA LYS A 149 -6.00 28.88 -24.03
C LYS A 149 -5.39 28.28 -22.76
N ALA A 150 -4.11 28.53 -22.47
CA ALA A 150 -3.40 27.97 -21.31
C ALA A 150 -3.12 29.05 -20.26
N SER A 151 -3.42 28.77 -18.99
CA SER A 151 -3.11 29.66 -17.85
C SER A 151 -1.75 29.35 -17.22
N ASP A 152 -1.37 28.06 -17.12
CA ASP A 152 -0.16 27.59 -16.43
C ASP A 152 0.70 26.68 -17.33
N GLU A 153 1.99 26.48 -17.01
CA GLU A 153 2.92 25.68 -17.82
C GLU A 153 2.47 24.21 -17.98
N ALA A 154 1.93 23.59 -16.91
CA ALA A 154 1.40 22.23 -16.98
C ALA A 154 0.13 22.15 -17.87
N GLY A 155 -0.73 23.17 -17.77
CA GLY A 155 -1.91 23.30 -18.62
C GLY A 155 -1.53 23.50 -20.10
N LEU A 156 -0.47 24.28 -20.36
CA LEU A 156 0.06 24.49 -21.69
C LEU A 156 0.58 23.19 -22.32
N ARG A 157 1.32 22.36 -21.57
CA ARG A 157 1.80 21.05 -22.05
C ARG A 157 0.63 20.13 -22.41
N HIS A 158 -0.36 20.03 -21.53
CA HIS A 158 -1.56 19.22 -21.76
C HIS A 158 -2.34 19.69 -22.99
N GLN A 159 -2.58 20.99 -23.09
CA GLN A 159 -3.30 21.58 -24.21
C GLN A 159 -2.57 21.44 -25.54
N LYS A 160 -1.24 21.55 -25.52
CA LYS A 160 -0.40 21.30 -26.69
C LYS A 160 -0.57 19.87 -27.19
N MET A 161 -0.61 18.89 -26.28
CA MET A 161 -0.86 17.48 -26.64
C MET A 161 -2.26 17.29 -27.24
N LEU A 162 -3.30 17.86 -26.62
CA LEU A 162 -4.67 17.77 -27.13
C LEU A 162 -4.80 18.35 -28.55
N SER A 163 -4.20 19.51 -28.81
CA SER A 163 -4.24 20.14 -30.13
C SER A 163 -3.52 19.29 -31.18
N ARG A 164 -2.43 18.61 -30.82
CA ARG A 164 -1.76 17.66 -31.73
C ARG A 164 -2.64 16.47 -32.07
N LEU A 165 -3.22 15.83 -31.07
CA LEU A 165 -4.11 14.68 -31.28
C LEU A 165 -5.32 15.06 -32.15
N ASN A 166 -5.87 16.26 -31.94
CA ASN A 166 -6.98 16.75 -32.75
C ASN A 166 -6.57 17.02 -34.20
N PHE A 167 -5.40 17.61 -34.43
CA PHE A 167 -4.87 17.82 -35.77
C PHE A 167 -4.64 16.48 -36.50
N GLU A 168 -3.95 15.54 -35.86
CA GLU A 168 -3.70 14.21 -36.41
C GLU A 168 -5.00 13.47 -36.75
N LYS A 169 -6.00 13.56 -35.86
CA LYS A 169 -7.34 13.00 -36.12
C LYS A 169 -7.97 13.61 -37.38
N GLN A 170 -7.91 14.93 -37.54
CA GLN A 170 -8.46 15.60 -38.72
C GLN A 170 -7.73 15.18 -40.00
N GLU A 171 -6.40 15.06 -39.95
CA GLU A 171 -5.60 14.65 -41.11
C GLU A 171 -5.90 13.20 -41.50
N ARG A 172 -6.01 12.28 -40.52
CA ARG A 172 -6.39 10.88 -40.78
C ARG A 172 -7.78 10.78 -41.40
N LEU A 173 -8.74 11.57 -40.92
CA LEU A 173 -10.08 11.61 -41.52
C LEU A 173 -10.04 12.13 -42.97
N ARG A 174 -9.28 13.20 -43.24
CA ARG A 174 -9.10 13.72 -44.60
C ARG A 174 -8.50 12.66 -45.54
N LEU A 175 -7.45 11.98 -45.09
CA LEU A 175 -6.78 10.93 -45.87
C LEU A 175 -7.70 9.73 -46.11
N GLU A 176 -8.54 9.37 -45.14
CA GLU A 176 -9.54 8.33 -45.29
C GLU A 176 -10.63 8.71 -46.31
N GLU A 177 -11.11 9.95 -46.28
CA GLU A 177 -12.05 10.46 -47.29
C GLU A 177 -11.43 10.46 -48.69
N GLU A 178 -10.19 10.92 -48.83
CA GLU A 178 -9.45 10.87 -50.10
C GLU A 178 -9.26 9.43 -50.60
N ARG A 179 -8.90 8.51 -49.70
CA ARG A 179 -8.80 7.07 -50.01
C ARG A 179 -10.13 6.54 -50.52
N ASN A 180 -11.22 6.83 -49.83
CA ASN A 180 -12.57 6.38 -50.19
C ASN A 180 -13.00 6.95 -51.55
N ASN A 181 -12.71 8.23 -51.82
CA ASN A 181 -13.00 8.87 -53.10
C ASN A 181 -12.18 8.26 -54.25
N LYS A 182 -10.90 7.97 -54.02
CA LYS A 182 -10.04 7.28 -55.00
C LYS A 182 -10.53 5.84 -55.25
N LEU A 183 -10.98 5.13 -54.21
CA LEU A 183 -11.56 3.80 -54.34
C LEU A 183 -12.85 3.80 -55.18
N LYS A 184 -13.76 4.76 -54.94
CA LYS A 184 -14.97 4.94 -55.76
C LYS A 184 -14.63 5.20 -57.23
N ARG A 185 -13.72 6.15 -57.50
CA ARG A 185 -13.26 6.42 -58.88
C ARG A 185 -12.63 5.20 -59.55
N LYS A 186 -11.85 4.41 -58.80
CA LYS A 186 -11.28 3.15 -59.29
C LYS A 186 -12.37 2.16 -59.67
N GLN A 187 -13.41 2.00 -58.84
CA GLN A 187 -14.55 1.13 -59.13
C GLN A 187 -15.30 1.59 -60.39
N GLU A 188 -15.62 2.88 -60.50
CA GLU A 188 -16.26 3.45 -61.70
C GLU A 188 -15.44 3.23 -62.97
N LEU A 189 -14.11 3.34 -62.90
CA LEU A 189 -13.22 3.08 -64.03
C LEU A 189 -13.20 1.59 -64.40
N ILE A 190 -13.20 0.69 -63.42
CA ILE A 190 -13.27 -0.75 -63.67
C ILE A 190 -14.59 -1.11 -64.36
N GLU A 191 -15.72 -0.56 -63.91
CA GLU A 191 -17.02 -0.76 -64.54
C GLU A 191 -17.04 -0.24 -65.98
N LYS A 192 -16.47 0.95 -66.24
CA LYS A 192 -16.33 1.49 -67.60
C LYS A 192 -15.44 0.61 -68.48
N LEU A 193 -14.36 0.06 -67.95
CA LEU A 193 -13.46 -0.84 -68.68
C LEU A 193 -14.15 -2.17 -69.00
N GLU A 194 -14.87 -2.78 -68.06
CA GLU A 194 -15.65 -4.00 -68.30
C GLU A 194 -16.79 -3.75 -69.31
N ALA A 195 -17.46 -2.60 -69.25
CA ALA A 195 -18.46 -2.20 -70.25
C ALA A 195 -17.84 -2.02 -71.65
N LYS A 196 -16.64 -1.43 -71.75
CA LYS A 196 -15.91 -1.33 -73.04
C LYS A 196 -15.47 -2.70 -73.53
N LYS A 197 -14.98 -3.57 -72.66
CA LYS A 197 -14.55 -4.94 -72.98
C LYS A 197 -15.72 -5.77 -73.50
N THR A 198 -16.88 -5.71 -72.86
CA THR A 198 -18.09 -6.39 -73.34
C THR A 198 -18.55 -5.85 -74.71
N ARG A 199 -18.52 -4.52 -74.92
CA ARG A 199 -18.77 -3.92 -76.23
C ARG A 199 -17.78 -4.37 -77.30
N MET A 200 -16.49 -4.44 -76.99
CA MET A 200 -15.46 -4.95 -77.90
C MET A 200 -15.68 -6.42 -78.24
N GLN A 201 -16.02 -7.25 -77.24
CA GLN A 201 -16.37 -8.65 -77.47
C GLN A 201 -17.62 -8.82 -78.34
N GLN A 202 -18.62 -7.93 -78.19
CA GLN A 202 -19.81 -7.91 -79.04
C GLN A 202 -19.47 -7.51 -80.48
N ALA A 203 -18.68 -6.45 -80.67
CA ALA A 203 -18.20 -6.04 -81.99
C ALA A 203 -17.36 -7.14 -82.68
N ASP A 204 -16.47 -7.81 -81.94
CA ASP A 204 -15.68 -8.95 -82.45
C ASP A 204 -16.58 -10.12 -82.90
N LYS A 205 -17.63 -10.43 -82.13
CA LYS A 205 -18.65 -11.42 -82.54
C LYS A 205 -19.38 -11.02 -83.83
N GLU A 206 -19.75 -9.76 -83.97
CA GLU A 206 -20.44 -9.25 -85.16
C GLU A 206 -19.53 -9.26 -86.39
N ILE A 207 -18.27 -8.81 -86.24
CA ILE A 207 -17.25 -8.86 -87.29
C ILE A 207 -17.03 -10.30 -87.76
N LYS A 208 -16.86 -11.25 -86.82
CA LYS A 208 -16.75 -12.69 -87.15
C LYS A 208 -17.97 -13.23 -87.89
N ARG A 209 -19.18 -12.73 -87.57
CA ARG A 209 -20.40 -13.08 -88.31
C ARG A 209 -20.33 -12.54 -89.74
N ARG A 210 -20.08 -11.24 -89.93
CA ARG A 210 -19.94 -10.63 -91.27
C ARG A 210 -18.86 -11.30 -92.11
N PHE A 211 -17.71 -11.67 -91.53
CA PHE A 211 -16.68 -12.43 -92.24
C PHE A 211 -17.15 -13.81 -92.72
N ARG A 212 -17.95 -14.53 -91.92
CA ARG A 212 -18.58 -15.79 -92.35
C ARG A 212 -19.55 -15.55 -93.51
N ASP A 213 -20.38 -14.51 -93.40
CA ASP A 213 -21.38 -14.16 -94.42
C ASP A 213 -20.69 -13.77 -95.74
N ILE A 214 -19.64 -12.94 -95.70
CA ILE A 214 -18.81 -12.59 -96.87
C ILE A 214 -18.15 -13.84 -97.45
N LYS A 215 -17.65 -14.76 -96.63
CA LYS A 215 -17.04 -16.01 -97.10
C LYS A 215 -18.06 -16.91 -97.80
N SER A 216 -19.30 -16.98 -97.31
CA SER A 216 -20.39 -17.69 -98.01
C SER A 216 -20.78 -17.01 -99.32
N LEU A 217 -20.83 -15.66 -99.37
CA LEU A 217 -21.12 -14.93 -100.59
C LEU A 217 -20.02 -15.12 -101.65
N LYS A 218 -18.73 -15.07 -101.27
CA LYS A 218 -17.62 -15.35 -102.18
C LYS A 218 -17.70 -16.74 -102.82
N LYS A 219 -18.04 -17.76 -102.03
CA LYS A 219 -18.25 -19.12 -102.54
C LYS A 219 -19.40 -19.21 -103.54
N LEU A 220 -20.45 -18.40 -103.36
CA LEU A 220 -21.57 -18.34 -104.30
C LEU A 220 -21.19 -17.61 -105.59
N THR A 221 -20.37 -16.55 -105.52
CA THR A 221 -19.89 -15.81 -106.70
C THR A 221 -18.77 -16.51 -107.48
N GLU A 222 -17.96 -17.36 -106.83
CA GLU A 222 -16.92 -18.19 -107.48
C GLU A 222 -17.48 -19.49 -108.09
N ALA A 223 -18.74 -19.83 -107.80
CA ALA A 223 -19.45 -21.00 -108.32
C ALA A 223 -20.40 -20.69 -109.49
N GLN A 224 -20.42 -19.43 -109.96
CA GLN A 224 -21.06 -18.98 -111.21
C GLN A 224 -19.97 -18.68 -112.24
#